data_AF-A0A392TNS9-F1
#
_entry.id   AF-A0A392TNS9-F1
#
_cell.length_a   1.000
_cell.length_b   1.000
_cell.length_c   1.000
_cell.angle_alpha   90.00
_cell.angle_beta   90.00
_cell.angle_gamma   90.00
#
_symmetry.space_group_name_H-M   'P 1'
#
loop_
_entity.id
_entity.type
_entity.pdbx_description
1 polymer ?
#
loop_
_entity_poly.entity_id
_entity_poly.type
_entity_poly.pdbx_seq_one_letter_code
_entity_poly.pdbx_strand_id
1 'polypeptide(L)'
;MEPDIGEDGVVRRDEEGNEMTRLVPRFPMCWSKKHFEKPTEFYLTKEEAMSEEDLVGFERLRAYVRSFKPTRYMTKSGVPALDSKGR
;
A
#
# COMPACT_ATOMS: atom_id res chain seq x y z
N MET A 1 5.62 -12.18 6.68
CA MET A 1 5.27 -12.94 7.90
C MET A 1 6.22 -12.48 8.99
N GLU A 2 5.70 -12.26 10.18
CA GLU A 2 6.47 -11.87 11.37
C GLU A 2 6.00 -12.73 12.55
N PRO A 3 6.83 -12.97 13.57
CA PRO A 3 6.41 -13.70 14.76
C PRO A 3 5.20 -13.01 15.38
N ASP A 4 4.20 -13.78 15.78
CA ASP A 4 3.06 -13.24 16.49
C ASP A 4 3.42 -13.07 17.96
N ILE A 5 3.71 -11.83 18.35
CA ILE A 5 4.14 -11.47 19.70
C ILE A 5 2.91 -11.11 20.53
N GLY A 6 2.74 -11.77 21.68
CA GLY A 6 1.72 -11.46 22.67
C GLY A 6 1.95 -10.12 23.37
N GLU A 7 0.96 -9.67 24.14
CA GLU A 7 1.06 -8.41 24.90
C GLU A 7 2.16 -8.44 25.97
N ASP A 8 2.55 -9.65 26.39
CA ASP A 8 3.64 -9.96 27.30
C ASP A 8 5.03 -9.97 26.63
N GLY A 9 5.10 -9.73 25.30
CA GLY A 9 6.34 -9.72 24.54
C GLY A 9 6.85 -11.11 24.16
N VAL A 10 6.06 -12.18 24.42
CA VAL A 10 6.44 -13.57 24.12
C VAL A 10 5.84 -14.00 22.78
N VAL A 11 6.61 -14.75 22.00
CA VAL A 11 6.12 -15.33 20.74
C VAL A 11 5.07 -16.38 21.05
N ARG A 12 3.87 -16.22 20.49
CA ARG A 12 2.79 -17.18 20.63
C ARG A 12 3.16 -18.49 19.93
N ARG A 13 2.78 -19.61 20.54
CA ARG A 13 2.95 -20.95 19.99
C ARG A 13 1.61 -21.62 19.77
N ASP A 14 1.52 -22.45 18.73
CA ASP A 14 0.34 -23.27 18.47
C ASP A 14 0.28 -24.49 19.40
N GLU A 15 -0.74 -25.33 19.22
CA GLU A 15 -0.99 -26.52 20.05
C GLU A 15 0.11 -27.59 19.92
N GLU A 16 0.92 -27.54 18.85
CA GLU A 16 2.04 -28.43 18.60
C GLU A 16 3.37 -27.85 19.13
N GLY A 17 3.33 -26.63 19.67
CA GLY A 17 4.48 -25.91 20.22
C GLY A 17 5.29 -25.15 19.17
N ASN A 18 4.81 -25.04 17.93
CA ASN A 18 5.48 -24.28 16.88
C ASN A 18 5.22 -22.78 17.04
N GLU A 19 6.18 -21.94 16.66
CA GLU A 19 6.02 -20.49 16.70
C GLU A 19 5.00 -20.00 15.68
N MET A 20 4.01 -19.26 16.17
CA MET A 20 2.97 -18.71 15.34
C MET A 20 3.49 -17.48 14.59
N THR A 21 3.17 -17.38 13.31
CA THR A 21 3.49 -16.21 12.49
C THR A 21 2.22 -15.53 12.00
N ARG A 22 2.24 -14.21 11.98
CA ARG A 22 1.14 -13.40 11.45
C ARG A 22 1.46 -12.87 10.06
N LEU A 23 0.42 -12.74 9.25
CA LEU A 23 0.49 -11.98 8.00
C LEU A 23 0.56 -10.49 8.35
N VAL A 24 1.71 -9.88 8.08
CA VAL A 24 1.89 -8.45 8.19
C VAL A 24 1.73 -7.86 6.80
N PRO A 25 0.73 -7.00 6.56
CA PRO A 25 0.61 -6.29 5.30
C PRO A 25 1.87 -5.44 5.12
N ARG A 26 2.74 -5.86 4.22
CA ARG A 26 3.86 -5.03 3.75
C ARG A 26 3.31 -4.13 2.65
N PHE A 27 2.57 -3.09 3.04
CA PHE A 27 2.25 -2.03 2.10
C PHE A 27 3.59 -1.43 1.63
N PRO A 28 3.83 -1.31 0.31
CA PRO A 28 5.10 -0.81 -0.22
C PRO A 28 5.46 0.61 0.23
N MET A 29 4.54 1.29 0.92
CA MET A 29 4.69 2.62 1.47
C MET A 29 3.88 2.68 2.77
N CYS A 30 4.43 2.20 3.88
CA CYS A 30 3.83 2.42 5.20
C CYS A 30 3.92 3.92 5.53
N TRP A 31 2.91 4.70 5.14
CA TRP A 31 2.85 6.13 5.45
C TRP A 31 2.70 6.30 6.96
N SER A 32 3.76 6.74 7.62
CA SER A 32 3.72 7.18 9.01
C SER A 32 3.30 8.64 9.10
N LYS A 33 2.93 9.11 10.31
CA LYS A 33 2.59 10.52 10.56
C LYS A 33 3.62 11.51 9.99
N LYS A 34 4.91 11.15 10.05
CA LYS A 34 6.04 11.95 9.51
C LYS A 34 5.94 12.21 8.00
N HIS A 35 5.29 11.33 7.25
CA HIS A 35 5.10 11.52 5.81
C HIS A 35 4.09 12.62 5.51
N PHE A 36 3.12 12.85 6.40
CA PHE A 36 2.14 13.94 6.27
C PHE A 36 2.69 15.30 6.70
N GLU A 37 3.84 15.33 7.37
CA GLU A 37 4.56 16.57 7.70
C GLU A 37 5.28 17.14 6.47
N LYS A 38 5.49 16.33 5.42
CA LYS A 38 6.11 16.75 4.17
C LYS A 38 5.04 17.24 3.19
N PRO A 39 5.30 18.35 2.48
CA PRO A 39 4.40 18.81 1.43
C PRO A 39 4.44 17.82 0.25
N THR A 40 3.37 17.75 -0.55
CA THR A 40 3.24 16.76 -1.62
C THR A 40 4.40 16.81 -2.62
N GLU A 41 4.94 18.00 -2.87
CA GLU A 41 6.07 18.26 -3.75
C GLU A 41 7.33 17.48 -3.36
N PHE A 42 7.48 17.14 -2.07
CA PHE A 42 8.59 16.34 -1.57
C PHE A 42 8.62 14.92 -2.18
N TYR A 43 7.46 14.42 -2.62
CA TYR A 43 7.30 13.08 -3.20
C TYR A 43 7.19 13.10 -4.72
N LEU A 44 7.28 14.28 -5.35
CA LEU A 44 7.23 14.40 -6.79
C LEU A 44 8.63 14.26 -7.38
N THR A 45 8.83 13.25 -8.21
CA THR A 45 10.03 13.12 -9.04
C THR A 45 9.77 13.83 -10.36
N LYS A 46 10.67 14.74 -10.72
CA LYS A 46 10.66 15.39 -12.03
C LYS A 46 11.26 14.46 -13.09
N GLU A 47 10.70 14.45 -14.28
CA GLU A 47 11.20 13.63 -15.40
C GLU A 47 12.66 13.97 -15.73
N GLU A 48 13.05 15.26 -15.62
CA GLU A 48 14.43 15.69 -15.89
C GLU A 48 15.46 15.15 -14.87
N ALA A 49 15.01 14.65 -13.73
CA ALA A 49 15.86 14.05 -12.70
C ALA A 49 15.92 12.51 -12.79
N MET A 50 15.26 11.90 -13.77
CA MET A 50 15.23 10.45 -13.98
C MET A 50 16.38 9.99 -14.86
N SER A 51 16.94 8.82 -14.54
CA SER A 51 17.87 8.13 -15.44
C SER A 51 17.13 7.53 -16.65
N GLU A 52 17.85 7.12 -17.69
CA GLU A 52 17.24 6.43 -18.84
C GLU A 52 16.50 5.14 -18.42
N GLU A 53 17.04 4.42 -17.44
CA GLU A 53 16.41 3.21 -16.89
C GLU A 53 15.12 3.54 -16.14
N ASP A 54 15.11 4.62 -15.36
CA ASP A 54 13.92 5.10 -14.65
C ASP A 54 12.83 5.52 -15.64
N LEU A 55 13.18 6.20 -16.74
CA LEU A 55 12.22 6.60 -17.77
C LEU A 55 11.55 5.39 -18.43
N VAL A 56 12.32 4.33 -18.74
CA VAL A 56 11.77 3.08 -19.27
C VAL A 56 10.84 2.43 -18.26
N GLY A 57 11.22 2.40 -16.98
CA GLY A 57 10.37 1.91 -15.90
C GLY A 57 9.08 2.72 -15.74
N PHE A 58 9.19 4.04 -15.80
CA PHE A 58 8.08 4.98 -15.69
C PHE A 58 7.08 4.81 -16.84
N GLU A 59 7.54 4.69 -18.09
CA GLU A 59 6.63 4.47 -19.22
C GLU A 59 5.91 3.12 -19.16
N ARG A 60 6.57 2.06 -18.65
CA ARG A 60 5.90 0.77 -18.39
C ARG A 60 4.78 0.93 -17.34
N LEU A 61 5.06 1.64 -16.25
CA LEU A 61 4.07 1.91 -15.20
C LEU A 61 2.91 2.74 -15.74
N ARG A 62 3.21 3.77 -16.54
CA ARG A 62 2.22 4.64 -17.18
C ARG A 62 1.32 3.85 -18.12
N ALA A 63 1.88 2.97 -18.95
CA ALA A 63 1.11 2.08 -19.81
C ALA A 63 0.22 1.12 -19.00
N TYR A 64 0.75 0.55 -17.91
CA TYR A 64 -0.02 -0.33 -17.02
C TYR A 64 -1.21 0.40 -16.40
N VAL A 65 -1.00 1.59 -15.82
CA VAL A 65 -2.09 2.39 -15.22
C VAL A 65 -3.13 2.79 -16.27
N ARG A 66 -2.70 3.15 -17.49
CA ARG A 66 -3.62 3.46 -18.61
C ARG A 66 -4.46 2.26 -19.06
N SER A 67 -4.01 1.04 -18.81
CA SER A 67 -4.77 -0.17 -19.15
C SER A 67 -5.93 -0.45 -18.19
N PHE A 68 -5.99 0.25 -17.05
CA PHE A 68 -7.05 0.05 -16.07
C PHE A 68 -8.40 0.48 -16.63
N LYS A 69 -9.39 -0.42 -16.52
CA LYS A 69 -10.77 -0.08 -16.82
C LYS A 69 -11.34 0.72 -15.65
N PRO A 70 -12.00 1.86 -15.89
CA PRO A 70 -12.76 2.54 -14.86
C PRO A 70 -13.72 1.55 -14.21
N THR A 71 -13.62 1.38 -12.90
CA THR A 71 -14.50 0.51 -12.13
C THR A 71 -15.15 1.32 -11.02
N ARG A 72 -16.40 1.00 -10.71
CA ARG A 72 -17.11 1.65 -9.61
C ARG A 72 -16.78 0.90 -8.33
N TYR A 73 -16.27 1.62 -7.33
CA TYR A 73 -16.03 1.02 -6.02
C TYR A 73 -17.37 0.68 -5.37
N MET A 74 -17.52 -0.56 -4.93
CA MET A 74 -18.77 -1.07 -4.36
C MET A 74 -18.55 -1.42 -2.89
N THR A 75 -19.53 -1.09 -2.04
CA THR A 75 -19.57 -1.50 -0.64
C THR A 75 -19.80 -3.01 -0.52
N LYS A 76 -19.60 -3.56 0.68
CA LYS A 76 -19.90 -4.98 0.97
C LYS A 76 -21.34 -5.38 0.65
N SER A 77 -22.27 -4.41 0.66
CA SER A 77 -23.68 -4.61 0.37
C SER A 77 -24.02 -4.49 -1.13
N GLY A 78 -23.03 -4.32 -2.01
CA GLY A 78 -23.25 -4.19 -3.45
C GLY A 78 -23.80 -2.83 -3.88
N VAL A 79 -23.65 -1.81 -3.05
CA VAL A 79 -24.03 -0.42 -3.36
C VAL A 79 -22.78 0.38 -3.74
N PRO A 80 -22.85 1.35 -4.66
CA PRO A 80 -21.70 2.20 -4.96
C PRO A 80 -21.24 2.94 -3.71
N ALA A 81 -19.95 2.89 -3.45
CA ALA A 81 -19.34 3.77 -2.47
C ALA A 81 -19.27 5.18 -3.08
N LEU A 82 -19.85 6.14 -2.37
CA LEU A 82 -19.92 7.54 -2.79
C LEU A 82 -18.98 8.39 -1.93
N ASP A 83 -18.45 9.47 -2.50
CA ASP A 83 -17.73 10.51 -1.77
C ASP A 83 -18.65 11.33 -0.85
N SER A 84 -18.09 12.28 -0.10
CA SER A 84 -18.86 13.16 0.80
C SER A 84 -19.87 14.07 0.06
N LYS A 85 -19.82 14.12 -1.28
CA LYS A 85 -20.76 14.83 -2.15
C LYS A 85 -21.72 13.89 -2.87
N GLY A 86 -21.71 12.59 -2.57
CA GLY A 86 -22.61 11.61 -3.16
C GLY A 86 -22.22 11.14 -4.57
N ARG A 87 -20.95 11.27 -4.98
CA ARG A 87 -20.45 10.86 -6.31
C ARG A 87 -19.61 9.61 -6.27
#